data_AF-A0A3D0CR39-F1
#
_entry.id   AF-A0A3D0CR39-F1
#
_cell.length_a   1.000
_cell.length_b   1.000
_cell.length_c   1.000
_cell.angle_alpha   90.00
_cell.angle_beta   90.00
_cell.angle_gamma   90.00
#
_symmetry.space_group_name_H-M   'P 1'
#
loop_
_entity.id
_entity.type
_entity.pdbx_description
1 polymer ?
#
loop_
_entity_poly.entity_id
_entity_poly.type
_entity_poly.pdbx_seq_one_letter_code
_entity_poly.pdbx_strand_id
1 'polypeptide(L)' 'LIEAAALKGRRIGGAEISRQHANFIVTDAGATASDIQALIELARHEVARQFGVWLEPEIELLGEWEADARLPHEHD' A
#
# COMPACT_ATOMS: atom_id res chain seq x y z
N LEU A 1 -6.17 3.89 9.54
CA LEU A 1 -5.32 4.90 8.86
C LEU A 1 -5.61 4.97 7.35
N ILE A 2 -5.57 3.87 6.60
CA ILE A 2 -5.85 3.87 5.14
C ILE A 2 -7.26 4.39 4.80
N GLU A 3 -8.27 4.01 5.60
CA GLU A 3 -9.63 4.56 5.45
C GLU A 3 -9.68 6.06 5.76
N ALA A 4 -9.03 6.50 6.84
CA ALA A 4 -8.93 7.92 7.20
C ALA A 4 -8.15 8.73 6.15
N ALA A 5 -7.22 8.10 5.43
CA ALA A 5 -6.52 8.65 4.28
C ALA A 5 -7.40 8.77 3.02
N ALA A 6 -8.68 8.41 3.09
CA ALA A 6 -9.64 8.42 1.98
C ALA A 6 -9.19 7.58 0.76
N LEU A 7 -8.53 6.44 1.02
CA LEU A 7 -7.99 5.59 -0.04
C LEU A 7 -8.91 4.43 -0.49
N LYS A 8 -10.07 4.25 0.14
CA LYS A 8 -11.06 3.24 -0.31
C LYS A 8 -11.46 3.49 -1.77
N GLY A 9 -11.45 2.45 -2.58
CA GLY A 9 -11.77 2.50 -4.01
C GLY A 9 -10.67 3.08 -4.89
N ARG A 10 -9.49 3.41 -4.35
CA ARG A 10 -8.35 3.82 -5.17
C ARG A 10 -7.82 2.61 -5.94
N ARG A 11 -7.55 2.84 -7.22
CA ARG A 11 -7.21 1.80 -8.20
C ARG A 11 -5.93 2.16 -8.95
N ILE A 12 -5.08 1.16 -9.15
CA ILE A 12 -3.89 1.23 -10.01
C ILE A 12 -3.88 -0.07 -10.81
N GLY A 13 -3.83 0.05 -12.14
CA GLY A 13 -3.92 -1.10 -13.04
C GLY A 13 -5.15 -1.98 -12.74
N GLY A 14 -4.92 -3.28 -12.57
CA GLY A 14 -5.96 -4.25 -12.24
C GLY A 14 -6.28 -4.39 -10.74
N ALA A 15 -5.65 -3.61 -9.86
CA ALA A 15 -5.84 -3.71 -8.40
C ALA A 15 -6.58 -2.50 -7.82
N GLU A 16 -7.36 -2.69 -6.76
CA GLU A 16 -8.11 -1.64 -6.06
C GLU A 16 -8.11 -1.87 -4.54
N ILE A 17 -7.97 -0.80 -3.75
CA ILE A 17 -8.23 -0.85 -2.30
C ILE A 17 -9.73 -1.03 -2.09
N SER A 18 -10.12 -2.10 -1.41
CA SER A 18 -11.53 -2.47 -1.22
C SER A 18 -12.34 -1.33 -0.61
N ARG A 19 -13.50 -1.09 -1.22
CA ARG A 19 -14.49 -0.12 -0.75
C ARG A 19 -15.15 -0.54 0.57
N GLN A 20 -15.17 -1.84 0.87
CA GLN A 20 -15.76 -2.36 2.09
C GLN A 20 -14.77 -2.23 3.26
N HIS A 21 -13.54 -2.70 3.07
CA HIS A 21 -12.51 -2.74 4.10
C HIS A 21 -11.16 -2.29 3.55
N ALA A 22 -10.66 -1.14 4.01
CA ALA A 22 -9.47 -0.48 3.44
C ALA A 22 -8.15 -1.26 3.60
N ASN A 23 -8.13 -2.30 4.44
CA ASN A 23 -6.97 -3.18 4.63
C ASN A 23 -6.87 -4.28 3.56
N PHE A 24 -7.86 -4.41 2.69
CA PHE A 24 -7.87 -5.40 1.62
C PHE A 24 -7.64 -4.73 0.27
N ILE A 25 -6.77 -5.33 -0.53
CA ILE A 25 -6.65 -5.04 -1.96
C ILE A 25 -7.40 -6.15 -2.70
N VAL A 26 -8.30 -5.75 -3.59
CA VAL A 26 -9.01 -6.65 -4.51
C VAL A 26 -8.43 -6.51 -5.91
N THR A 27 -8.44 -7.59 -6.66
CA THR A 27 -7.87 -7.64 -8.01
C THR A 27 -8.90 -8.11 -9.01
N ASP A 28 -8.85 -7.51 -10.20
CA ASP A 28 -9.56 -7.98 -11.37
C ASP A 28 -8.67 -8.93 -12.19
N ALA A 29 -9.28 -9.61 -13.18
CA ALA A 29 -8.55 -10.47 -14.09
C ALA A 29 -7.46 -9.66 -14.83
N GLY A 30 -6.22 -10.14 -14.74
CA GLY A 30 -5.05 -9.49 -15.35
C GLY A 30 -4.32 -8.49 -14.46
N ALA A 31 -4.72 -8.31 -13.20
CA ALA A 31 -3.93 -7.54 -12.24
C ALA A 31 -2.52 -8.12 -12.07
N THR A 32 -1.53 -7.24 -11.99
CA THR A 32 -0.14 -7.62 -11.81
C THR A 32 0.31 -7.48 -10.36
N ALA A 33 1.40 -8.16 -9.98
CA ALA A 33 1.99 -7.99 -8.66
C ALA A 33 2.48 -6.54 -8.44
N SER A 34 2.94 -5.87 -9.50
CA SER A 34 3.32 -4.45 -9.50
C SER A 34 2.14 -3.51 -9.23
N ASP A 35 0.93 -3.84 -9.69
CA ASP A 35 -0.28 -3.05 -9.39
C ASP A 35 -0.58 -3.05 -7.89
N ILE A 36 -0.45 -4.22 -7.26
CA ILE A 36 -0.64 -4.39 -5.81
C ILE A 36 0.44 -3.63 -5.04
N GLN A 37 1.72 -3.79 -5.43
CA GLN A 37 2.83 -3.07 -4.80
C GLN A 37 2.64 -1.56 -4.89
N ALA A 38 2.23 -1.04 -6.05
CA ALA A 38 1.98 0.39 -6.24
C ALA A 38 0.88 0.93 -5.33
N LEU A 39 -0.18 0.13 -5.06
CA LEU A 39 -1.21 0.51 -4.09
C LEU A 39 -0.70 0.50 -2.65
N ILE A 40 0.15 -0.47 -2.29
CA ILE A 40 0.79 -0.52 -0.98
C ILE A 40 1.64 0.73 -0.78
N GLU A 41 2.50 1.06 -1.75
CA GLU A 41 3.34 2.26 -1.69
C GLU A 41 2.54 3.56 -1.65
N LEU A 42 1.46 3.65 -2.45
CA LEU A 42 0.54 4.79 -2.37
C LEU A 42 -0.04 4.93 -0.96
N ALA A 43 -0.48 3.82 -0.36
CA ALA A 43 -1.08 3.83 0.97
C ALA A 43 -0.08 4.26 2.06
N ARG A 44 1.16 3.76 1.99
CA ARG A 44 2.25 4.12 2.92
C ARG A 44 2.56 5.62 2.83
N HIS A 45 2.80 6.12 1.63
CA HIS A 45 3.11 7.54 1.41
C HIS A 45 1.96 8.45 1.85
N GLU A 46 0.72 8.11 1.51
CA GLU A 46 -0.41 8.98 1.85
C GLU A 46 -0.70 8.98 3.34
N VAL A 47 -0.56 7.83 4.02
CA VAL A 47 -0.72 7.76 5.47
C VAL A 47 0.41 8.49 6.18
N ALA A 48 1.65 8.38 5.70
CA ALA A 48 2.77 9.13 6.25
C ALA A 48 2.60 10.64 6.04
N ARG A 49 2.16 11.06 4.85
CA ARG A 49 1.91 12.47 4.52
C ARG A 49 0.80 13.08 5.38
N GLN A 50 -0.27 12.34 5.65
CA GLN A 50 -1.43 12.87 6.39
C GLN A 50 -1.30 12.73 7.91
N PHE A 51 -0.67 11.64 8.38
CA PHE A 51 -0.69 11.28 9.80
C PHE A 51 0.71 11.19 10.42
N GLY A 52 1.78 11.34 9.64
CA GLY A 52 3.15 11.18 10.13
C GLY A 52 3.52 9.74 10.49
N VAL A 53 2.73 8.75 10.05
CA VAL A 53 2.92 7.33 10.36
C VAL A 53 3.34 6.58 9.11
N TRP A 54 4.48 5.90 9.17
CA TRP A 54 4.89 4.97 8.11
C TRP A 54 4.27 3.60 8.35
N LEU A 55 3.49 3.10 7.38
CA LEU A 55 2.87 1.78 7.50
C LEU A 55 3.87 0.69 7.10
N GLU A 56 3.96 -0.33 7.95
CA GLU A 56 4.67 -1.56 7.64
C GLU A 56 3.65 -2.61 7.17
N PRO A 57 3.84 -3.20 5.97
CA PRO A 57 2.97 -4.28 5.51
C PRO A 57 3.19 -5.55 6.33
N GLU A 58 2.12 -6.24 6.73
CA GLU A 58 2.19 -7.57 7.36
C GLU A 58 2.56 -8.69 6.36
N ILE A 59 2.35 -8.43 5.07
CA ILE A 59 2.66 -9.39 4.00
C ILE A 59 4.11 -9.26 3.55
N GLU A 60 4.69 -10.38 3.13
CA GLU A 60 6.00 -10.42 2.49
C GLU A 60 5.85 -10.42 0.98
N LEU A 61 6.63 -9.57 0.31
CA LEU A 61 6.74 -9.57 -1.14
C LEU A 61 7.84 -10.55 -1.55
N LEU A 62 7.47 -11.62 -2.27
CA LEU A 62 8.42 -12.61 -2.78
C LEU A 62 8.83 -12.27 -4.21
N GLY A 63 10.12 -12.35 -4.52
CA GLY A 63 10.69 -12.03 -5.84
C GLY A 63 11.71 -10.89 -5.80
N GLU A 64 12.11 -10.43 -6.99
CA GLU A 64 13.00 -9.29 -7.15
C GLU A 64 12.19 -8.00 -7.19
N TRP A 65 12.21 -7.27 -6.08
CA TRP A 65 11.56 -5.97 -5.94
C TRP A 65 12.65 -4.91 -5.76
N GLU A 66 12.53 -3.78 -6.44
CA GLU A 66 13.37 -2.64 -6.09
C GLU A 66 13.04 -2.25 -4.65
N ALA A 67 14.02 -2.43 -3.76
CA ALA A 67 13.82 -2.25 -2.34
C ALA A 67 13.50 -0.78 -2.04
N ASP A 68 12.39 -0.59 -1.33
CA ASP A 68 12.06 0.66 -0.68
C ASP A 68 13.27 1.12 0.17
N ALA A 69 13.76 2.32 -0.10
CA ALA A 69 14.82 2.95 0.68
C ALA A 69 14.25 3.27 2.06
N ARG A 70 14.21 2.27 2.94
CA ARG A 70 13.80 2.42 4.34
C ARG A 70 14.54 3.64 4.89
N LEU A 71 13.80 4.68 5.29
CA LEU A 71 14.36 5.69 6.17
C LEU A 71 14.88 4.94 7.42
N PRO A 72 16.09 5.24 7.90
CA PRO A 72 16.65 4.56 9.06
C PRO A 72 15.65 4.70 10.22
N HIS A 73 15.20 3.55 10.73
CA HIS A 73 14.35 3.50 11.90
C HIS A 73 15.18 4.00 13.10
N GLU A 74 15.03 5.26 13.49
CA GLU A 74 15.37 5.68 14.86
C GLU A 74 14.28 5.10 15.77
N HIS A 75 14.52 3.87 16.23
CA HIS A 75 13.87 3.33 17.41
C HIS A 75 14.52 3.97 18.64
N ASP A 76 13.84 4.96 19.24
CA ASP A 76 14.00 5.33 20.65
C ASP A 76 12.88 4.67 21.49
#